data_AF-A0AA39JZ48-F1
#
_entry.id   AF-A0AA39JZ48-F1
#
_cell.length_a   1.000
_cell.length_b   1.000
_cell.length_c   1.000
_cell.angle_alpha   90.00
_cell.angle_beta   90.00
_cell.angle_gamma   90.00
#
_symmetry.space_group_name_H-M   'P 1'
#
loop_
_entity.id
_entity.type
_entity.pdbx_description
1 polymer ?
#
loop_
_entity_poly.entity_id
_entity_poly.type
_entity_poly.pdbx_seq_one_letter_code
_entity_poly.pdbx_strand_id
1 'polypeptide(L)'
;MNEHEDHIPSDDDVISVKRILNSHLPVEIIDDILDLAQYWPHVRERRRMEVKAAADHQAGETFPKAEWCYIVSPPIPQDAKVHTVKFVIESRDQGSGGEPEHQGTYEGSWTWFEAAIIRGEPWWLRKVLTMPVDLYREEDGSHVPQDVRSAARAAEVRSREEDETRWHEHTIVWPRTDEEIEQHPMRGLIGLSHEFVRLLEPGDRVALMARAMFPAWINKVKCASIDVFYTL
;
A
#
# COMPACT_ATOMS: atom_id res chain seq x y z
N MET A 1 10.60 -8.25 -27.57
CA MET A 1 10.21 -9.40 -26.74
C MET A 1 8.78 -9.14 -26.36
N ASN A 2 7.84 -10.01 -26.73
CA ASN A 2 6.45 -9.88 -26.30
C ASN A 2 6.43 -10.20 -24.81
N GLU A 3 6.31 -9.16 -23.97
CA GLU A 3 5.86 -9.31 -22.60
C GLU A 3 4.43 -9.85 -22.71
N HIS A 4 4.26 -11.16 -22.54
CA HIS A 4 2.95 -11.69 -22.19
C HIS A 4 2.64 -11.08 -20.82
N GLU A 5 1.73 -10.10 -20.77
CA GLU A 5 1.12 -9.71 -19.50
C GLU A 5 0.59 -11.00 -18.86
N ASP A 6 1.08 -11.32 -17.67
CA ASP A 6 0.59 -12.45 -16.91
C ASP A 6 -0.93 -12.28 -16.77
N HIS A 7 -1.69 -13.25 -17.27
CA HIS A 7 -3.15 -13.22 -17.17
C HIS A 7 -3.54 -13.27 -15.70
N ILE A 8 -4.18 -12.23 -15.20
CA ILE A 8 -4.67 -12.22 -13.83
C ILE A 8 -6.10 -12.75 -13.82
N PRO A 9 -6.38 -13.88 -13.15
CA PRO A 9 -7.69 -14.51 -13.22
C PRO A 9 -8.75 -13.71 -12.49
N SER A 10 -9.98 -13.78 -13.00
CA SER A 10 -11.17 -13.38 -12.26
C SER A 10 -11.62 -14.48 -11.29
N ASP A 11 -12.55 -14.15 -10.39
CA ASP A 11 -13.22 -15.14 -9.53
C ASP A 11 -13.83 -16.28 -10.35
N ASP A 12 -14.50 -15.94 -11.46
CA ASP A 12 -15.12 -16.91 -12.36
C ASP A 12 -14.08 -17.82 -13.04
N ASP A 13 -12.91 -17.28 -13.39
CA ASP A 13 -11.82 -18.07 -13.97
C ASP A 13 -11.29 -19.09 -12.95
N VAL A 14 -11.05 -18.66 -11.71
CA VAL A 14 -10.55 -19.55 -10.65
C VAL A 14 -11.58 -20.61 -10.28
N ILE A 15 -12.86 -20.24 -10.16
CA ILE A 15 -13.95 -21.21 -9.92
C ILE A 15 -14.06 -22.20 -11.10
N SER A 16 -13.91 -21.73 -12.34
CA SER A 16 -13.94 -22.58 -13.53
C SER A 16 -12.80 -23.58 -13.53
N VAL A 17 -11.58 -23.14 -13.25
CA VAL A 17 -10.40 -24.02 -13.16
C VAL A 17 -10.57 -25.03 -12.02
N LYS A 18 -11.00 -24.60 -10.82
CA LYS A 18 -11.27 -25.50 -9.69
C LYS A 18 -12.28 -26.59 -10.09
N ARG A 19 -13.39 -26.24 -10.74
CA ARG A 19 -14.40 -27.20 -11.19
C ARG A 19 -13.86 -28.21 -12.19
N ILE A 20 -13.04 -27.77 -13.14
CA ILE A 20 -12.42 -28.66 -14.14
C ILE A 20 -11.50 -29.66 -13.45
N LEU A 21 -10.62 -29.19 -12.55
CA LEU A 21 -9.64 -30.04 -11.88
C LEU A 21 -10.28 -30.99 -10.87
N ASN A 22 -11.39 -30.61 -10.23
CA ASN A 22 -12.10 -31.42 -9.24
C ASN A 22 -12.69 -32.73 -9.79
N SER A 23 -12.74 -32.89 -11.12
CA SER A 23 -13.09 -34.16 -11.74
C SER A 23 -11.95 -35.19 -11.75
N HIS A 24 -10.72 -34.77 -11.45
CA HIS A 24 -9.50 -35.60 -11.55
C HIS A 24 -8.63 -35.59 -10.29
N LEU A 25 -8.74 -34.56 -9.44
CA LEU A 25 -7.86 -34.34 -8.29
C LEU A 25 -8.68 -34.03 -7.02
N PRO A 26 -8.20 -34.45 -5.83
CA PRO A 26 -8.73 -33.97 -4.55
C PRO A 26 -8.57 -32.44 -4.41
N VAL A 27 -9.47 -31.81 -3.66
CA VAL A 27 -9.50 -30.34 -3.51
C VAL A 27 -8.20 -29.78 -2.93
N GLU A 28 -7.54 -30.51 -2.04
CA GLU A 28 -6.28 -30.10 -1.42
C GLU A 28 -5.16 -29.96 -2.47
N ILE A 29 -5.10 -30.91 -3.42
CA ILE A 29 -4.12 -30.88 -4.51
C ILE A 29 -4.42 -29.76 -5.51
N ILE A 30 -5.69 -29.45 -5.70
CA ILE A 30 -6.11 -28.34 -6.57
C ILE A 30 -5.67 -27.02 -5.96
N ASP A 31 -5.90 -26.83 -4.67
CA ASP A 31 -5.47 -25.62 -3.96
C ASP A 31 -3.94 -25.48 -4.00
N ASP A 32 -3.18 -26.55 -3.79
CA ASP A 32 -1.71 -26.54 -3.93
C ASP A 32 -1.26 -26.16 -5.35
N ILE A 33 -1.93 -26.67 -6.40
CA ILE A 33 -1.61 -26.33 -7.80
C ILE A 33 -1.84 -24.85 -8.06
N LEU A 34 -2.98 -24.31 -7.62
CA LEU A 34 -3.33 -22.91 -7.84
C LEU A 34 -2.41 -21.97 -7.06
N ASP A 35 -2.02 -22.36 -5.84
CA ASP A 35 -1.07 -21.64 -5.00
C ASP A 35 0.33 -21.59 -5.64
N LEU A 36 0.85 -22.74 -6.08
CA LEU A 36 2.13 -22.83 -6.79
C LEU A 36 2.13 -22.04 -8.11
N ALA A 37 1.00 -21.99 -8.80
CA ALA A 37 0.84 -21.23 -10.03
C ALA A 37 0.60 -19.73 -9.81
N GLN A 38 0.45 -19.28 -8.56
CA GLN A 38 0.03 -17.92 -8.20
C GLN A 38 -1.27 -17.51 -8.94
N TYR A 39 -2.15 -18.48 -9.19
CA TYR A 39 -3.38 -18.29 -9.95
C TYR A 39 -4.51 -17.82 -9.03
N TRP A 40 -4.36 -16.59 -8.53
CA TRP A 40 -5.26 -15.99 -7.56
C TRP A 40 -6.00 -14.80 -8.16
N PRO A 41 -7.32 -14.67 -7.91
CA PRO A 41 -8.02 -13.44 -8.22
C PRO A 41 -7.52 -12.30 -7.34
N HIS A 42 -7.82 -11.08 -7.76
CA HIS A 42 -7.49 -9.89 -6.99
C HIS A 42 -8.53 -8.77 -7.17
N VAL A 43 -8.63 -7.93 -6.15
CA VAL A 43 -9.22 -6.59 -6.31
C VAL A 43 -8.10 -5.59 -6.51
N ARG A 44 -8.34 -4.64 -7.42
CA ARG A 44 -7.36 -3.62 -7.78
C ARG A 44 -7.97 -2.24 -7.75
N GLU A 45 -7.23 -1.29 -7.19
CA GLU A 45 -7.47 0.14 -7.39
C GLU A 45 -6.21 0.80 -7.94
N ARG A 46 -6.37 1.76 -8.87
CA ARG A 46 -5.25 2.55 -9.40
C ARG A 46 -5.62 4.02 -9.49
N ARG A 47 -4.72 4.87 -9.02
CA ARG A 47 -4.86 6.32 -9.09
C ARG A 47 -3.65 6.97 -9.71
N ARG A 48 -3.89 7.85 -10.69
CA ARG A 48 -2.89 8.72 -11.29
C ARG A 48 -3.26 10.18 -11.07
N MET A 49 -2.82 10.74 -9.96
CA MET A 49 -3.05 12.13 -9.60
C MET A 49 -1.86 12.67 -8.83
N GLU A 50 -1.25 13.75 -9.30
CA GLU A 50 -0.12 14.33 -8.60
C GLU A 50 -0.58 15.03 -7.31
N VAL A 51 0.03 14.66 -6.19
CA VAL A 51 -0.22 15.25 -4.87
C VAL A 51 1.09 15.56 -4.17
N LYS A 52 1.07 16.63 -3.37
CA LYS A 52 2.16 17.06 -2.51
C LYS A 52 1.71 16.92 -1.05
N ALA A 53 2.03 15.79 -0.42
CA ALA A 53 1.82 15.59 1.00
C ALA A 53 2.91 16.34 1.77
N ALA A 54 2.70 17.64 1.96
CA ALA A 54 3.60 18.54 2.65
C ALA A 54 3.33 18.52 4.15
N ALA A 55 4.37 18.38 4.96
CA ALA A 55 4.25 18.49 6.40
C ALA A 55 3.83 19.92 6.78
N ASP A 56 2.77 20.04 7.59
CA ASP A 56 2.22 21.31 8.03
C ASP A 56 2.03 21.31 9.55
N HIS A 57 1.98 22.50 10.15
CA HIS A 57 1.85 22.69 11.60
C HIS A 57 0.43 23.15 11.95
N GLN A 58 -0.37 22.29 12.60
CA GLN A 58 -1.63 22.71 13.23
C GLN A 58 -1.48 23.04 14.71
N ALA A 59 -2.40 23.85 15.22
CA ALA A 59 -2.44 24.24 16.62
C ALA A 59 -2.64 23.01 17.53
N GLY A 60 -1.73 22.80 18.49
CA GLY A 60 -1.80 21.72 19.48
C GLY A 60 -0.93 20.49 19.19
N GLU A 61 -0.24 20.44 18.04
CA GLU A 61 0.70 19.37 17.69
C GLU A 61 2.16 19.77 17.97
N THR A 62 2.97 18.81 18.39
CA THR A 62 4.39 19.05 18.76
C THR A 62 5.30 19.20 17.55
N PHE A 63 4.97 18.54 16.43
CA PHE A 63 5.78 18.55 15.21
C PHE A 63 4.89 18.60 13.95
N PRO A 64 5.34 19.27 12.87
CA PRO A 64 4.63 19.24 11.59
C PRO A 64 4.58 17.83 11.00
N LYS A 65 3.41 17.46 10.45
CA LYS A 65 3.19 16.16 9.80
C LYS A 65 2.22 16.26 8.62
N ALA A 66 2.27 15.26 7.74
CA ALA A 66 1.30 15.06 6.67
C ALA A 66 0.59 13.70 6.85
N GLU A 67 -0.74 13.68 6.69
CA GLU A 67 -1.57 12.47 6.85
C GLU A 67 -2.48 12.24 5.63
N TRP A 68 -1.89 12.21 4.43
CA TRP A 68 -2.65 12.13 3.20
C TRP A 68 -3.08 10.69 2.90
N CYS A 69 -4.38 10.44 2.81
CA CYS A 69 -4.90 9.19 2.25
C CYS A 69 -4.90 9.30 0.73
N TYR A 70 -3.97 8.60 0.06
CA TYR A 70 -3.76 8.74 -1.37
C TYR A 70 -4.71 7.86 -2.19
N ILE A 71 -4.97 6.63 -1.78
CA ILE A 71 -5.80 5.66 -2.50
C ILE A 71 -6.32 4.59 -1.53
N VAL A 72 -7.50 4.04 -1.80
CA VAL A 72 -8.12 2.96 -1.01
C VAL A 72 -8.62 1.89 -1.96
N SER A 73 -8.33 0.61 -1.68
CA SER A 73 -8.81 -0.52 -2.48
C SER A 73 -10.34 -0.66 -2.43
N PRO A 74 -10.94 -1.43 -3.36
CA PRO A 74 -12.27 -1.98 -3.13
C PRO A 74 -12.29 -2.83 -1.85
N PRO A 75 -13.47 -3.06 -1.25
CA PRO A 75 -13.60 -4.00 -0.15
C PRO A 75 -13.15 -5.38 -0.60
N ILE A 76 -12.43 -6.08 0.26
CA ILE A 76 -12.07 -7.48 0.06
C ILE A 76 -13.37 -8.29 -0.10
N PRO A 77 -13.50 -9.14 -1.14
CA PRO A 77 -14.72 -9.90 -1.36
C PRO A 77 -15.13 -10.77 -0.18
N GLN A 78 -16.40 -11.10 -0.12
CA GLN A 78 -16.91 -12.05 0.88
C GLN A 78 -16.28 -13.42 0.65
N ASP A 79 -16.05 -14.15 1.74
CA ASP A 79 -15.41 -15.49 1.75
C ASP A 79 -13.95 -15.54 1.25
N ALA A 80 -13.37 -14.40 0.87
CA ALA A 80 -11.98 -14.31 0.43
C ALA A 80 -11.00 -14.43 1.61
N LYS A 81 -9.95 -15.24 1.41
CA LYS A 81 -8.78 -15.26 2.30
C LYS A 81 -7.61 -14.56 1.63
N VAL A 82 -7.20 -13.40 2.16
CA VAL A 82 -6.12 -12.61 1.57
C VAL A 82 -4.79 -13.37 1.60
N HIS A 83 -4.19 -13.52 0.44
CA HIS A 83 -2.89 -14.15 0.22
C HIS A 83 -1.75 -13.12 0.17
N THR A 84 -1.95 -12.02 -0.54
CA THR A 84 -0.88 -11.04 -0.79
C THR A 84 -1.47 -9.65 -1.03
N VAL A 85 -0.78 -8.63 -0.53
CA VAL A 85 -1.06 -7.22 -0.87
C VAL A 85 0.15 -6.66 -1.62
N LYS A 86 -0.07 -6.09 -2.79
CA LYS A 86 0.97 -5.46 -3.60
C LYS A 86 0.65 -3.98 -3.78
N PHE A 87 1.69 -3.15 -3.62
CA PHE A 87 1.66 -1.74 -3.91
C PHE A 87 2.64 -1.44 -5.04
N VAL A 88 2.21 -0.62 -6.00
CA VAL A 88 3.10 -0.02 -7.00
C VAL A 88 2.92 1.48 -6.90
N ILE A 89 3.99 2.22 -6.60
CA ILE A 89 3.93 3.64 -6.26
C ILE A 89 4.96 4.39 -7.11
N GLU A 90 4.52 5.39 -7.85
CA GLU A 90 5.39 6.35 -8.53
C GLU A 90 5.44 7.64 -7.69
N SER A 91 6.59 7.90 -7.06
CA SER A 91 6.78 9.02 -6.12
C SER A 91 8.19 9.59 -6.18
N ARG A 92 8.39 10.73 -5.51
CA ARG A 92 9.72 11.29 -5.22
C ARG A 92 9.66 12.19 -4.00
N ASP A 93 10.84 12.44 -3.44
CA ASP A 93 11.01 13.34 -2.30
C ASP A 93 11.04 14.82 -2.73
N GLN A 94 11.15 15.77 -1.79
CA GLN A 94 11.20 17.19 -2.16
C GLN A 94 12.46 17.63 -2.93
N GLY A 95 13.56 16.89 -2.83
CA GLY A 95 14.91 17.24 -3.33
C GLY A 95 15.95 17.15 -2.20
N SER A 96 17.12 17.80 -2.32
CA SER A 96 18.13 17.85 -1.26
C SER A 96 17.56 18.41 0.07
N GLY A 97 17.72 17.67 1.16
CA GLY A 97 17.38 18.07 2.52
C GLY A 97 17.99 17.09 3.53
N GLY A 98 18.18 17.53 4.79
CA GLY A 98 18.88 16.78 5.83
C GLY A 98 20.27 17.34 6.15
N GLU A 99 20.92 16.78 7.16
CA GLU A 99 22.29 17.16 7.54
C GLU A 99 23.26 16.79 6.41
N PRO A 100 24.30 17.60 6.12
CA PRO A 100 25.27 17.32 5.05
C PRO A 100 25.90 15.93 5.14
N GLU A 101 26.00 15.40 6.37
CA GLU A 101 26.57 14.10 6.71
C GLU A 101 25.69 12.92 6.25
N HIS A 102 24.41 13.16 6.00
CA HIS A 102 23.42 12.18 5.53
C HIS A 102 22.97 12.43 4.08
N GLN A 103 23.67 13.30 3.35
CA GLN A 103 23.44 13.49 1.91
C GLN A 103 23.70 12.18 1.15
N GLY A 104 22.76 11.78 0.30
CA GLY A 104 22.82 10.51 -0.43
C GLY A 104 22.54 9.25 0.40
N THR A 105 22.19 9.39 1.69
CA THR A 105 21.78 8.28 2.55
C THR A 105 20.33 8.42 3.02
N TYR A 106 19.73 7.29 3.40
CA TYR A 106 18.36 7.22 3.95
C TYR A 106 18.22 7.90 5.32
N GLU A 107 19.32 8.13 6.02
CA GLU A 107 19.31 8.67 7.39
C GLU A 107 18.81 10.12 7.47
N GLY A 108 18.69 10.79 6.31
CA GLY A 108 18.15 12.13 6.18
C GLY A 108 16.73 12.24 5.61
N SER A 109 16.07 11.16 5.14
CA SER A 109 14.72 11.25 4.53
C SER A 109 13.61 11.18 5.58
N TRP A 110 12.65 12.11 5.49
CA TRP A 110 11.49 12.20 6.37
C TRP A 110 10.17 12.15 5.58
N THR A 111 10.16 11.47 4.44
CA THR A 111 8.95 11.08 3.69
C THR A 111 8.85 9.56 3.55
N TRP A 112 7.65 9.01 3.76
CA TRP A 112 7.39 7.57 3.68
C TRP A 112 5.94 7.29 3.32
N PHE A 113 5.60 6.02 3.06
CA PHE A 113 4.22 5.57 2.96
C PHE A 113 3.81 4.69 4.15
N GLU A 114 2.51 4.54 4.37
CA GLU A 114 1.97 3.55 5.31
C GLU A 114 0.77 2.86 4.68
N ALA A 115 0.57 1.61 5.04
CA ALA A 115 -0.69 0.94 4.76
C ALA A 115 -1.58 0.95 6.00
N ALA A 116 -2.88 1.14 5.79
CA ALA A 116 -3.88 1.06 6.83
C ALA A 116 -5.03 0.13 6.43
N ILE A 117 -5.58 -0.58 7.42
CA ILE A 117 -6.80 -1.37 7.26
C ILE A 117 -7.98 -0.47 7.58
N ILE A 118 -8.89 -0.33 6.63
CA ILE A 118 -10.10 0.47 6.79
C ILE A 118 -11.28 -0.47 6.98
N ARG A 119 -11.82 -0.46 8.20
CA ARG A 119 -13.03 -1.21 8.57
C ARG A 119 -14.22 -0.26 8.58
N GLY A 120 -15.32 -0.66 7.96
CA GLY A 120 -16.54 0.16 7.85
C GLY A 120 -16.43 1.31 6.84
N GLU A 121 -17.20 2.37 7.08
CA GLU A 121 -17.32 3.54 6.19
C GLU A 121 -16.95 4.83 6.93
N PRO A 122 -15.66 5.17 7.07
CA PRO A 122 -15.29 6.46 7.64
C PRO A 122 -15.81 7.60 6.77
N TRP A 123 -16.09 8.75 7.38
CA TRP A 123 -16.71 9.90 6.71
C TRP A 123 -15.93 10.35 5.46
N TRP A 124 -14.60 10.21 5.47
CA TRP A 124 -13.71 10.58 4.39
C TRP A 124 -13.63 9.53 3.27
N LEU A 125 -14.18 8.32 3.45
CA LEU A 125 -14.08 7.22 2.47
C LEU A 125 -14.62 7.65 1.11
N ARG A 126 -15.82 8.24 1.07
CA ARG A 126 -16.45 8.67 -0.19
C ARG A 126 -15.60 9.72 -0.92
N LYS A 127 -14.97 10.62 -0.17
CA LYS A 127 -14.09 11.65 -0.73
C LYS A 127 -12.83 11.00 -1.28
N VAL A 128 -12.18 10.12 -0.50
CA VAL A 128 -10.94 9.49 -0.92
C VAL A 128 -11.09 8.58 -2.12
N LEU A 129 -12.26 7.96 -2.35
CA LEU A 129 -12.51 7.18 -3.56
C LEU A 129 -12.42 8.03 -4.84
N THR A 130 -12.65 9.34 -4.76
CA THR A 130 -12.60 10.26 -5.91
C THR A 130 -11.28 11.03 -6.02
N MET A 131 -10.67 11.42 -4.89
CA MET A 131 -9.45 12.22 -4.86
C MET A 131 -8.67 12.01 -3.56
N PRO A 132 -7.34 12.16 -3.54
CA PRO A 132 -6.57 12.08 -2.31
C PRO A 132 -7.07 13.10 -1.27
N VAL A 133 -7.09 12.70 0.00
CA VAL A 133 -7.61 13.51 1.09
C VAL A 133 -6.50 13.80 2.09
N ASP A 134 -6.31 15.06 2.41
CA ASP A 134 -5.45 15.49 3.51
C ASP A 134 -6.20 15.34 4.83
N LEU A 135 -6.13 14.15 5.45
CA LEU A 135 -6.87 13.87 6.69
C LEU A 135 -6.43 14.76 7.85
N TYR A 136 -5.26 15.40 7.74
CA TYR A 136 -4.78 16.33 8.76
C TYR A 136 -5.51 17.68 8.70
N ARG A 137 -5.88 18.17 7.49
CA ARG A 137 -6.45 19.51 7.30
C ARG A 137 -7.97 19.59 7.26
N GLU A 138 -8.68 18.46 7.30
CA GLU A 138 -10.13 18.49 7.16
C GLU A 138 -10.80 18.98 8.46
N GLU A 139 -11.77 19.89 8.30
CA GLU A 139 -12.30 20.77 9.34
C GLU A 139 -13.26 20.10 10.35
N ASP A 140 -13.64 18.83 10.16
CA ASP A 140 -14.72 18.23 10.97
C ASP A 140 -14.33 17.89 12.41
N GLY A 141 -13.06 18.07 12.78
CA GLY A 141 -12.57 17.91 14.15
C GLY A 141 -12.69 16.49 14.70
N SER A 142 -13.16 15.53 13.90
CA SER A 142 -13.03 14.11 14.21
C SER A 142 -11.61 13.72 13.83
N HIS A 143 -10.70 13.82 14.80
CA HIS A 143 -9.40 13.17 14.70
C HIS A 143 -9.58 11.80 14.06
N VAL A 144 -8.75 11.47 13.07
CA VAL A 144 -8.63 10.12 12.50
C VAL A 144 -8.86 9.12 13.65
N PRO A 145 -9.96 8.32 13.63
CA PRO A 145 -10.29 7.46 14.75
C PRO A 145 -9.06 6.66 15.15
N GLN A 146 -8.87 6.45 16.45
CA GLN A 146 -7.73 5.72 17.00
C GLN A 146 -7.54 4.33 16.35
N ASP A 147 -8.62 3.85 15.71
CA ASP A 147 -8.84 2.61 14.98
C ASP A 147 -8.18 2.58 13.57
N VAL A 148 -7.79 3.73 13.00
CA VAL A 148 -7.07 3.84 11.70
C VAL A 148 -5.54 3.75 11.92
N ARG A 149 -5.07 3.40 13.11
CA ARG A 149 -3.64 3.23 13.40
C ARG A 149 -3.05 2.04 12.61
N SER A 150 -2.56 2.39 11.43
CA SER A 150 -1.59 1.76 10.55
C SER A 150 -0.88 0.54 11.15
N ALA A 151 -1.12 -0.64 10.58
CA ALA A 151 -0.41 -1.86 10.95
C ALA A 151 0.89 -2.11 10.13
N ALA A 152 1.29 -1.24 9.20
CA ALA A 152 2.59 -1.39 8.57
C ALA A 152 3.10 -0.09 7.92
N ARG A 153 4.34 0.31 8.26
CA ARG A 153 5.09 1.30 7.49
C ARG A 153 5.44 0.67 6.15
N ALA A 154 4.98 1.28 5.06
CA ALA A 154 5.23 0.80 3.71
C ALA A 154 6.19 1.76 3.00
N ALA A 155 7.23 1.25 2.36
CA ALA A 155 8.08 2.00 1.43
C ALA A 155 8.70 3.32 1.94
N GLU A 156 10.01 3.30 2.13
CA GLU A 156 10.85 4.48 2.19
C GLU A 156 11.07 5.01 0.78
N VAL A 157 10.89 6.32 0.59
CA VAL A 157 11.19 6.96 -0.69
C VAL A 157 12.71 7.08 -0.81
N ARG A 158 13.30 6.38 -1.77
CA ARG A 158 14.76 6.39 -2.00
C ARG A 158 15.24 7.80 -2.39
N SER A 159 16.01 8.46 -1.54
CA SER A 159 16.84 9.61 -1.89
C SER A 159 18.18 9.12 -2.45
N ARG A 160 18.27 8.88 -3.76
CA ARG A 160 19.57 8.67 -4.42
C ARG A 160 19.98 9.95 -5.11
N GLU A 161 21.27 10.28 -5.01
CA GLU A 161 21.91 11.52 -5.46
C GLU A 161 21.94 11.76 -6.98
N GLU A 162 21.11 11.06 -7.76
CA GLU A 162 21.09 11.20 -9.22
C GLU A 162 19.67 11.54 -9.69
N ASP A 163 19.47 12.85 -9.86
CA ASP A 163 18.35 13.54 -10.50
C ASP A 163 17.12 13.80 -9.60
N GLU A 164 17.16 14.92 -8.87
CA GLU A 164 16.08 15.48 -8.02
C GLU A 164 14.73 15.67 -8.75
N THR A 165 14.75 15.62 -10.09
CA THR A 165 13.55 15.78 -10.91
C THR A 165 12.87 14.47 -11.28
N ARG A 166 13.53 13.33 -11.05
CA ARG A 166 13.08 12.03 -11.52
C ARG A 166 11.99 11.44 -10.63
N TRP A 167 11.01 10.82 -11.28
CA TRP A 167 10.01 10.00 -10.60
C TRP A 167 10.56 8.59 -10.42
N HIS A 168 10.39 8.02 -9.22
CA HIS A 168 10.83 6.67 -8.90
C HIS A 168 9.62 5.76 -8.71
N GLU A 169 9.71 4.56 -9.28
CA GLU A 169 8.72 3.51 -9.04
C GLU A 169 9.19 2.60 -7.89
N HIS A 170 8.27 2.34 -6.97
CA HIS A 170 8.45 1.47 -5.83
C HIS A 170 7.42 0.34 -5.93
N THR A 171 7.89 -0.90 -6.03
CA THR A 171 7.04 -2.09 -5.95
C THR A 171 7.27 -2.77 -4.61
N ILE A 172 6.19 -2.93 -3.83
CA ILE A 172 6.18 -3.54 -2.51
C ILE A 172 5.20 -4.69 -2.53
N VAL A 173 5.63 -5.87 -2.08
CA VAL A 173 4.79 -7.06 -2.01
C VAL A 173 4.81 -7.58 -0.58
N TRP A 174 3.63 -7.73 0.00
CA TRP A 174 3.42 -8.25 1.33
C TRP A 174 2.67 -9.58 1.25
N PRO A 175 3.36 -10.72 1.36
CA PRO A 175 2.72 -12.03 1.44
C PRO A 175 2.10 -12.27 2.82
N ARG A 176 1.16 -13.22 2.91
CA ARG A 176 0.58 -13.70 4.17
C ARG A 176 1.55 -14.58 4.98
N THR A 177 2.47 -15.25 4.30
CA THR A 177 3.47 -16.18 4.84
C THR A 177 4.85 -15.53 4.87
N ASP A 178 5.65 -15.90 5.88
CA ASP A 178 7.08 -15.57 5.94
C ASP A 178 7.86 -16.51 5.03
N GLU A 179 7.56 -16.46 3.73
CA GLU A 179 8.54 -16.93 2.76
C GLU A 179 9.70 -15.95 2.80
N GLU A 180 10.94 -16.46 2.77
CA GLU A 180 12.20 -15.71 2.90
C GLU A 180 12.43 -14.74 1.73
N ILE A 181 11.50 -13.82 1.50
CA ILE A 181 11.65 -12.70 0.59
C ILE A 181 12.69 -11.79 1.23
N GLU A 182 13.78 -11.50 0.51
CA GLU A 182 14.77 -10.50 0.90
C GLU A 182 14.08 -9.14 1.09
N GLN A 183 13.61 -8.89 2.31
CA GLN A 183 13.03 -7.60 2.67
C GLN A 183 14.20 -6.63 2.84
N HIS A 184 14.30 -5.65 1.94
CA HIS A 184 15.18 -4.52 2.19
C HIS A 184 14.67 -3.77 3.44
N PRO A 185 15.47 -3.67 4.52
CA PRO A 185 15.02 -3.08 5.76
C PRO A 185 14.73 -1.59 5.59
N MET A 186 13.54 -1.17 6.03
CA MET A 186 13.12 0.24 6.12
C MET A 186 12.94 0.61 7.59
N ARG A 187 13.22 1.87 7.94
CA ARG A 187 13.29 2.31 9.35
C ARG A 187 11.93 2.18 10.08
N GLY A 188 11.91 1.32 11.10
CA GLY A 188 10.96 1.34 12.22
C GLY A 188 9.70 0.49 12.12
N LEU A 189 9.61 -0.44 11.16
CA LEU A 189 8.73 -1.61 11.24
C LEU A 189 9.29 -2.74 10.36
N ILE A 190 10.41 -3.31 10.82
CA ILE A 190 10.99 -4.53 10.27
C ILE A 190 10.05 -5.69 10.67
N GLY A 191 9.50 -6.42 9.69
CA GLY A 191 8.98 -7.79 9.92
C GLY A 191 7.49 -7.98 10.23
N LEU A 192 6.59 -6.99 10.03
CA LEU A 192 5.14 -7.19 10.27
C LEU A 192 4.25 -7.13 9.01
N SER A 193 4.84 -7.21 7.81
CA SER A 193 4.08 -7.21 6.55
C SER A 193 3.11 -8.39 6.46
N HIS A 194 3.52 -9.57 6.93
CA HIS A 194 2.66 -10.74 6.97
C HIS A 194 1.58 -10.61 8.05
N GLU A 195 1.85 -9.95 9.18
CA GLU A 195 0.85 -9.68 10.21
C GLU A 195 -0.24 -8.76 9.69
N PHE A 196 0.14 -7.71 8.94
CA PHE A 196 -0.81 -6.83 8.27
C PHE A 196 -1.77 -7.64 7.39
N VAL A 197 -1.24 -8.53 6.55
CA VAL A 197 -2.05 -9.37 5.65
C VAL A 197 -2.91 -10.38 6.43
N ARG A 198 -2.42 -10.89 7.55
CA ARG A 198 -3.16 -11.81 8.43
C ARG A 198 -4.33 -11.13 9.14
N LEU A 199 -4.25 -9.83 9.41
CA LEU A 199 -5.28 -9.03 10.05
C LEU A 199 -6.41 -8.59 9.10
N LEU A 200 -6.23 -8.74 7.78
CA LEU A 200 -7.27 -8.39 6.80
C LEU A 200 -8.42 -9.40 6.84
N GLU A 201 -9.64 -8.87 6.92
CA GLU A 201 -10.88 -9.64 6.89
C GLU A 201 -11.74 -9.29 5.66
N PRO A 202 -12.66 -10.16 5.23
CA PRO A 202 -13.65 -9.83 4.22
C PRO A 202 -14.40 -8.52 4.55
N GLY A 203 -14.54 -7.64 3.56
CA GLY A 203 -15.13 -6.31 3.71
C GLY A 203 -14.15 -5.20 4.12
N ASP A 204 -12.97 -5.54 4.65
CA ASP A 204 -11.91 -4.56 4.91
C ASP A 204 -11.40 -3.96 3.59
N ARG A 205 -10.83 -2.75 3.68
CA ARG A 205 -10.12 -2.11 2.56
C ARG A 205 -8.70 -1.80 2.97
N VAL A 206 -7.80 -1.76 1.99
CA VAL A 206 -6.41 -1.35 2.18
C VAL A 206 -6.27 0.09 1.70
N ALA A 207 -5.77 0.97 2.57
CA ALA A 207 -5.45 2.35 2.23
C ALA A 207 -3.93 2.54 2.13
N LEU A 208 -3.48 3.39 1.21
CA LEU A 208 -2.10 3.87 1.14
C LEU A 208 -2.05 5.32 1.60
N MET A 209 -1.29 5.55 2.67
CA MET A 209 -1.07 6.85 3.29
C MET A 209 0.26 7.42 2.83
N ALA A 210 0.29 8.68 2.38
CA ALA A 210 1.52 9.42 2.11
C ALA A 210 1.85 10.31 3.32
N ARG A 211 3.07 10.15 3.83
CA ARG A 211 3.55 10.81 5.05
C ARG A 211 4.76 11.71 4.75
N ALA A 212 4.85 12.78 5.52
CA ALA A 212 6.00 13.67 5.61
C ALA A 212 6.12 14.17 7.06
N MET A 213 7.33 14.38 7.56
CA MET A 213 7.60 14.92 8.89
C MET A 213 8.59 16.08 8.79
N PHE A 214 8.42 17.08 9.67
CA PHE A 214 9.21 18.32 9.79
C PHE A 214 8.94 19.40 8.73
N PRO A 215 9.17 20.69 9.06
CA PRO A 215 8.95 21.77 8.12
C PRO A 215 9.69 21.56 6.80
N ALA A 216 9.04 21.95 5.69
CA ALA A 216 9.56 21.87 4.32
C ALA A 216 9.70 20.46 3.70
N TRP A 217 9.38 19.39 4.42
CA TRP A 217 9.33 18.04 3.86
C TRP A 217 8.04 17.80 3.07
N ILE A 218 8.16 17.21 1.87
CA ILE A 218 7.05 17.01 0.95
C ILE A 218 7.19 15.68 0.22
N ASN A 219 6.29 14.74 0.51
CA ASN A 219 6.16 13.51 -0.27
C ASN A 219 5.34 13.82 -1.54
N LYS A 220 5.98 13.73 -2.72
CA LYS A 220 5.30 13.92 -4.00
C LYS A 220 4.91 12.57 -4.56
N VAL A 221 3.61 12.36 -4.75
CA VAL A 221 3.05 11.13 -5.31
C VAL A 221 2.46 11.45 -6.67
N LYS A 222 2.74 10.65 -7.70
CA LYS A 222 2.20 10.82 -9.05
C LYS A 222 1.16 9.77 -9.41
N CYS A 223 1.45 8.51 -9.09
CA CYS A 223 0.47 7.45 -9.18
C CYS A 223 0.73 6.34 -8.16
N ALA A 224 -0.32 5.60 -7.83
CA ALA A 224 -0.18 4.36 -7.08
C ALA A 224 -1.25 3.34 -7.51
N SER A 225 -0.97 2.06 -7.34
CA SER A 225 -1.98 1.00 -7.30
C SER A 225 -1.86 0.13 -6.07
N ILE A 226 -3.00 -0.43 -5.66
CA ILE A 226 -3.11 -1.47 -4.65
C ILE A 226 -3.75 -2.68 -5.33
N ASP A 227 -3.12 -3.82 -5.19
CA ASP A 227 -3.59 -5.12 -5.66
C ASP A 227 -3.70 -6.03 -4.44
N VAL A 228 -4.90 -6.52 -4.13
CA VAL A 228 -5.13 -7.45 -3.00
C VAL A 228 -5.53 -8.80 -3.58
N PHE A 229 -4.60 -9.75 -3.55
CA PHE A 229 -4.77 -11.12 -4.03
C PHE A 229 -5.35 -12.00 -2.92
N TYR A 230 -6.27 -12.90 -3.27
CA TYR A 230 -6.96 -13.75 -2.32
C TYR A 230 -7.29 -15.12 -2.91
N THR A 231 -7.62 -16.08 -2.05
CA THR A 231 -8.17 -17.37 -2.44
C THR A 231 -9.67 -17.42 -2.15
N LEU A 232 -10.42 -18.13 -3.00
CA LEU A 232 -11.85 -18.45 -2.87
C LEU A 232 -12.07 -19.89 -2.43
#